data_AF-A0A837IKW0-F1
#
_entry.id   AF-A0A837IKW0-F1
#
_cell.length_a   1.000
_cell.length_b   1.000
_cell.length_c   1.000
_cell.angle_alpha   90.00
_cell.angle_beta   90.00
_cell.angle_gamma   90.00
#
_symmetry.space_group_name_H-M   'P 1'
#
loop_
_entity.id
_entity.type
_entity.pdbx_description
1 polymer ?
#
loop_
_entity_poly.entity_id
_entity_poly.type
_entity_poly.pdbx_seq_one_letter_code
_entity_poly.pdbx_strand_id
1 'polypeptide(L)'
;MDLSAKTNWKFLAIVIALVVIVGGGVLLSLQDESANLPKLDIQNEAKNEIKIGQVEINYNLISGIQSSVDEGHQPWRLNPIMVLRAEIAQYGFDPEKDLETLDTPDTSIQAEFGKSINEFSTDVKHEDKTYVVTLIQPIPGEGKIWTISEVELKTAETINWQTYRNEDFGFEVKFPSVLVLQKNTGEAYTSFLGKLTGESYFLQFGYISQSTLDARGISYCEAYPNDSRCERFTFDNVEFLIDWDIETEGALTRSRAEILKSEGGMVVIDILHSPSRDVKSFFRQILSTFRFIESEGMQDRQTEVQTLSQETNNVKKQNSQEEEREPVVTQIEEPMVFIVKPYLVYPADKAMIPLYETAVQGYLAELRQWYFDQVGATFQMVPLEVIRHPFRNYLEMRCGENPRQECINNLSLFEGNWAQYMNEAIYGGAAAYYAGGPCWAADTAYLVFGAGGGGYAGANSDGNSCGWAVVSDWVLEPISGVPNEWGIPCVYSSGWQCGGGVPKGTPAHELGHAFGLPHPGEQYADQSIMQWHGNYPGVGLLPQEIEFLRDSPFFNL
;
A
#
# COMPACT_ATOMS: atom_id res chain seq x y z
N MET A 1 -79.82 -1.81 23.89
CA MET A 1 -79.65 -3.24 23.62
C MET A 1 -78.96 -3.84 24.83
N ASP A 2 -79.68 -4.72 25.50
CA ASP A 2 -79.29 -5.40 26.73
C ASP A 2 -78.52 -6.67 26.36
N LEU A 3 -77.30 -6.84 26.88
CA LEU A 3 -76.48 -8.05 26.70
C LEU A 3 -75.81 -8.39 28.04
N SER A 4 -76.61 -8.92 28.97
CA SER A 4 -76.08 -9.66 30.12
C SER A 4 -75.50 -11.00 29.65
N ALA A 5 -74.19 -11.05 29.40
CA ALA A 5 -73.49 -12.32 29.17
C ALA A 5 -73.30 -13.03 30.52
N LYS A 6 -74.10 -14.07 30.77
CA LYS A 6 -73.90 -14.97 31.92
C LYS A 6 -72.67 -15.83 31.66
N THR A 7 -71.59 -15.58 32.40
CA THR A 7 -70.38 -16.41 32.38
C THR A 7 -70.72 -17.85 32.77
N ASN A 8 -70.45 -18.78 31.86
CA ASN A 8 -70.66 -20.20 32.08
C ASN A 8 -69.52 -20.77 32.93
N TRP A 9 -69.70 -20.75 34.24
CA TRP A 9 -68.73 -21.25 35.23
C TRP A 9 -68.29 -22.71 34.99
N LYS A 10 -69.10 -23.51 34.28
CA LYS A 10 -68.70 -24.88 33.90
C LYS A 10 -67.58 -24.88 32.87
N PHE A 11 -67.52 -23.88 31.99
CA PHE A 11 -66.46 -23.75 30.99
C PHE A 11 -65.14 -23.31 31.63
N LEU A 12 -65.20 -22.37 32.57
CA LEU A 12 -64.02 -21.91 33.32
C LEU A 12 -63.41 -23.04 34.19
N ALA A 13 -64.26 -23.88 34.80
CA ALA A 13 -63.80 -25.04 35.56
C ALA A 13 -63.09 -26.09 34.68
N ILE A 14 -63.56 -26.30 33.44
CA ILE A 14 -62.93 -27.22 32.48
C ILE A 14 -61.57 -26.67 32.01
N VAL A 15 -61.46 -25.37 31.75
CA VAL A 15 -60.19 -24.74 31.36
C VAL A 15 -59.16 -24.81 32.48
N ILE A 16 -59.56 -24.56 33.74
CA ILE A 16 -58.65 -24.68 34.89
C ILE A 16 -58.22 -26.14 35.10
N ALA A 17 -59.12 -27.11 34.95
CA ALA A 17 -58.78 -28.52 35.05
C ALA A 17 -57.79 -28.97 33.96
N LEU A 18 -57.94 -28.48 32.73
CA LEU A 18 -57.00 -28.75 31.63
C LEU A 18 -55.62 -28.12 31.87
N VAL A 19 -55.55 -26.91 32.41
CA VAL A 19 -54.27 -26.27 32.77
C VAL A 19 -53.55 -27.02 33.88
N VAL A 20 -54.28 -27.58 34.86
CA VAL A 20 -53.68 -28.37 35.95
C VAL A 20 -53.21 -29.75 35.46
N ILE A 21 -53.92 -30.39 34.52
CA ILE A 21 -53.51 -31.69 33.96
C ILE A 21 -52.30 -31.53 33.03
N VAL A 22 -52.30 -30.51 32.17
CA VAL A 22 -51.18 -30.26 31.24
C VAL A 22 -49.97 -29.69 31.97
N GLY A 23 -50.17 -28.77 32.92
CA GLY A 23 -49.08 -28.21 33.74
C GLY A 23 -48.52 -29.19 34.77
N GLY A 24 -49.37 -30.02 35.39
CA GLY A 24 -48.96 -31.04 36.36
C GLY A 24 -48.26 -32.25 35.72
N GLY A 25 -48.66 -32.63 34.50
CA GLY A 25 -48.00 -33.71 33.75
C GLY A 25 -46.58 -33.36 33.32
N VAL A 26 -46.32 -32.09 33.01
CA VAL A 26 -44.98 -31.60 32.63
C VAL A 26 -44.06 -31.48 33.86
N LEU A 27 -44.59 -31.09 35.03
CA LEU A 27 -43.77 -31.00 36.25
C LEU A 27 -43.38 -32.38 36.84
N LEU A 28 -44.26 -33.39 36.73
CA LEU A 28 -43.96 -34.74 37.21
C LEU A 28 -42.99 -35.50 36.28
N SER A 29 -42.98 -35.18 34.98
CA SER A 29 -42.00 -35.73 34.03
C SER A 29 -40.59 -35.17 34.22
N LEU A 30 -40.43 -34.02 34.91
CA LEU A 30 -39.13 -33.37 35.11
C LEU A 30 -38.49 -33.69 36.47
N GLN A 31 -39.22 -34.30 37.42
CA GLN A 31 -38.66 -34.68 38.72
C GLN A 31 -38.06 -36.10 38.75
N ASP A 32 -38.51 -37.01 37.88
CA ASP A 32 -38.11 -38.43 37.91
C ASP A 32 -36.79 -38.72 37.16
N GLU A 33 -36.28 -37.79 36.34
CA GLU A 33 -34.97 -37.93 35.66
C GLU A 33 -33.78 -37.40 36.48
N SER A 34 -34.02 -36.80 37.65
CA SER A 34 -32.95 -36.18 38.46
C SER A 34 -32.19 -37.15 39.39
N ALA A 35 -32.61 -38.42 39.49
CA ALA A 35 -32.12 -39.34 40.53
C ALA A 35 -31.13 -40.44 40.07
N ASN A 36 -30.71 -40.47 38.80
CA ASN A 36 -29.77 -41.49 38.28
C ASN A 36 -28.73 -40.93 37.30
N LEU A 37 -28.19 -39.73 37.57
CA LEU A 37 -26.94 -39.32 36.93
C LEU A 37 -25.77 -39.92 37.72
N PRO A 38 -24.85 -40.66 37.07
CA PRO A 38 -23.65 -41.14 37.73
C PRO A 38 -22.89 -39.93 38.27
N LYS A 39 -22.43 -40.01 39.53
CA LYS A 39 -21.42 -39.09 40.06
C LYS A 39 -20.23 -39.13 39.10
N LEU A 40 -20.12 -38.12 38.24
CA LEU A 40 -18.91 -37.84 37.49
C LEU A 40 -17.87 -37.45 38.54
N ASP A 41 -17.00 -38.40 38.84
CA ASP A 41 -15.73 -38.13 39.50
C ASP A 41 -14.91 -37.30 38.51
N ILE A 42 -14.97 -35.97 38.63
CA ILE A 42 -14.13 -35.05 37.86
C ILE A 42 -12.74 -35.08 38.50
N GLN A 43 -12.02 -36.14 38.18
CA GLN A 43 -10.56 -36.17 38.14
C GLN A 43 -10.19 -36.50 36.70
N ASN A 44 -10.35 -35.52 35.82
CA ASN A 44 -9.64 -35.44 34.56
C ASN A 44 -9.44 -33.97 34.24
N GLU A 45 -8.29 -33.44 34.66
CA GLU A 45 -7.71 -32.22 34.10
C GLU A 45 -7.37 -32.48 32.63
N ALA A 46 -8.39 -32.55 31.78
CA ALA A 46 -8.18 -32.23 30.38
C ALA A 46 -7.92 -30.73 30.35
N LYS A 47 -6.68 -30.33 30.05
CA LYS A 47 -6.35 -28.93 29.70
C LYS A 47 -7.43 -28.45 28.72
N ASN A 48 -8.25 -27.48 29.14
CA ASN A 48 -9.25 -26.87 28.26
C ASN A 48 -8.48 -26.12 27.17
N GLU A 49 -8.33 -26.76 26.02
CA GLU A 49 -7.71 -26.14 24.87
C GLU A 49 -8.58 -24.97 24.40
N ILE A 50 -7.97 -23.79 24.28
CA ILE A 50 -8.65 -22.60 23.77
C ILE A 50 -9.08 -22.85 22.33
N LYS A 51 -10.37 -22.66 22.04
CA LYS A 51 -10.92 -22.73 20.70
C LYS A 51 -10.55 -21.47 19.94
N ILE A 52 -9.64 -21.62 18.97
CA ILE A 52 -9.18 -20.54 18.09
C ILE A 52 -9.85 -20.61 16.71
N GLY A 53 -9.82 -19.50 15.99
CA GLY A 53 -10.35 -19.34 14.63
C GLY A 53 -11.63 -18.51 14.57
N GLN A 54 -12.21 -18.45 13.37
CA GLN A 54 -13.44 -17.69 13.12
C GLN A 54 -14.65 -18.36 13.75
N VAL A 55 -15.55 -17.52 14.26
CA VAL A 55 -16.84 -17.94 14.80
C VAL A 55 -17.90 -17.82 13.70
N GLU A 56 -18.58 -18.92 13.39
CA GLU A 56 -19.71 -18.88 12.47
C GLU A 56 -20.88 -18.10 13.09
N ILE A 57 -21.23 -16.96 12.49
CA ILE A 57 -22.32 -16.11 12.95
C ILE A 57 -23.62 -16.49 12.24
N ASN A 58 -24.57 -17.04 13.00
CA ASN A 58 -25.90 -17.34 12.49
C ASN A 58 -26.79 -16.07 12.53
N TYR A 59 -26.89 -15.38 11.40
CA TYR A 59 -27.65 -14.12 11.29
C TYR A 59 -29.14 -14.25 11.64
N ASN A 60 -29.76 -15.42 11.44
CA ASN A 60 -31.16 -15.64 11.84
C ASN A 60 -31.30 -15.63 13.37
N LEU A 61 -30.35 -16.24 14.08
CA LEU A 61 -30.31 -16.21 15.54
C LEU A 61 -29.99 -14.81 16.06
N ILE A 62 -29.01 -14.12 15.45
CA ILE A 62 -28.63 -12.74 15.80
C ILE A 62 -29.82 -11.78 15.70
N SER A 63 -30.63 -11.88 14.64
CA SER A 63 -31.82 -11.03 14.49
C SER A 63 -32.82 -11.23 15.63
N GLY A 64 -33.02 -12.48 16.07
CA GLY A 64 -33.85 -12.79 17.24
C GLY A 64 -33.27 -12.25 18.55
N ILE A 65 -31.96 -12.36 18.75
CA ILE A 65 -31.27 -11.81 19.93
C ILE A 65 -31.37 -10.29 19.93
N GLN A 66 -31.15 -9.62 18.80
CA GLN A 66 -31.29 -8.17 18.68
C GLN A 66 -32.71 -7.72 19.04
N SER A 67 -33.75 -8.40 18.52
CA SER A 67 -35.14 -8.09 18.88
C SER A 67 -35.39 -8.22 20.38
N SER A 68 -34.82 -9.24 21.02
CA SER A 68 -34.93 -9.43 22.47
C SER A 68 -34.22 -8.31 23.25
N VAL A 69 -33.06 -7.86 22.76
CA VAL A 69 -32.31 -6.73 23.34
C VAL A 69 -33.04 -5.39 23.16
N ASP A 70 -33.67 -5.18 21.99
CA ASP A 70 -34.51 -4.02 21.72
C ASP A 70 -35.74 -3.96 22.66
N GLU A 71 -36.22 -5.13 23.13
CA GLU A 71 -37.27 -5.26 24.15
C GLU A 71 -36.74 -5.08 25.60
N GLY A 72 -35.44 -4.80 25.77
CA GLY A 72 -34.80 -4.55 27.05
C GLY A 72 -34.23 -5.79 27.74
N HIS A 73 -34.21 -6.94 27.09
CA HIS A 73 -33.58 -8.15 27.63
C HIS A 73 -32.07 -8.16 27.37
N GLN A 74 -31.27 -8.69 28.30
CA GLN A 74 -29.80 -8.82 28.12
C GLN A 74 -29.09 -7.54 27.63
N PRO A 75 -29.31 -6.36 28.25
CA PRO A 75 -28.74 -5.09 27.78
C PRO A 75 -27.20 -5.08 27.77
N TRP A 76 -26.57 -6.00 28.49
CA TRP A 76 -25.13 -6.21 28.46
C TRP A 76 -24.59 -6.55 27.06
N ARG A 77 -25.43 -7.03 26.14
CA ARG A 77 -25.06 -7.30 24.74
C ARG A 77 -24.74 -6.05 23.92
N LEU A 78 -25.09 -4.87 24.42
CA LEU A 78 -24.81 -3.59 23.76
C LEU A 78 -23.40 -3.06 24.02
N ASN A 79 -22.63 -3.73 24.90
CA ASN A 79 -21.27 -3.33 25.23
C ASN A 79 -20.30 -4.50 24.96
N PRO A 80 -19.27 -4.32 24.12
CA PRO A 80 -18.38 -5.41 23.73
C PRO A 80 -17.58 -5.98 24.91
N ILE A 81 -17.21 -5.17 25.91
CA ILE A 81 -16.49 -5.64 27.10
C ILE A 81 -17.37 -6.57 27.94
N MET A 82 -18.65 -6.23 28.07
CA MET A 82 -19.62 -7.06 28.79
C MET A 82 -19.93 -8.35 28.03
N VAL A 83 -20.01 -8.29 26.69
CA VAL A 83 -20.14 -9.47 25.83
C VAL A 83 -18.94 -10.39 26.00
N LEU A 84 -17.72 -9.85 25.95
CA LEU A 84 -16.51 -10.63 26.16
C LEU A 84 -16.55 -11.36 27.51
N ARG A 85 -16.86 -10.64 28.60
CA ARG A 85 -16.97 -11.24 29.94
C ARG A 85 -18.01 -12.36 30.03
N ALA A 86 -19.15 -12.21 29.34
CA ALA A 86 -20.24 -13.16 29.39
C ALA A 86 -20.01 -14.40 28.51
N GLU A 87 -19.34 -14.23 27.36
CA GLU A 87 -19.31 -15.25 26.31
C GLU A 87 -17.95 -15.95 26.18
N ILE A 88 -16.85 -15.36 26.64
CA ILE A 88 -15.51 -15.89 26.37
C ILE A 88 -15.29 -17.33 26.88
N ALA A 89 -16.00 -17.73 27.94
CA ALA A 89 -15.92 -19.06 28.53
C ALA A 89 -16.27 -20.18 27.53
N GLN A 90 -17.12 -19.91 26.53
CA GLN A 90 -17.49 -20.91 25.52
C GLN A 90 -16.32 -21.32 24.60
N TYR A 91 -15.26 -20.50 24.59
CA TYR A 91 -14.00 -20.72 23.86
C TYR A 91 -12.91 -21.34 24.73
N GLY A 92 -13.21 -21.73 25.97
CA GLY A 92 -12.27 -22.42 26.86
C GLY A 92 -11.53 -21.52 27.83
N PHE A 93 -11.73 -20.21 27.79
CA PHE A 93 -11.18 -19.26 28.76
C PHE A 93 -11.88 -19.39 30.12
N ASP A 94 -11.17 -19.04 31.20
CA ASP A 94 -11.68 -18.85 32.55
C ASP A 94 -11.92 -17.34 32.76
N PRO A 95 -13.15 -16.82 32.69
CA PRO A 95 -13.40 -15.38 32.75
C PRO A 95 -12.91 -14.70 34.03
N GLU A 96 -12.84 -15.44 35.14
CA GLU A 96 -12.38 -14.88 36.43
C GLU A 96 -10.86 -14.72 36.46
N LYS A 97 -10.12 -15.56 35.75
CA LYS A 97 -8.65 -15.51 35.70
C LYS A 97 -8.11 -14.77 34.48
N ASP A 98 -8.63 -15.10 33.31
CA ASP A 98 -8.07 -14.68 32.03
C ASP A 98 -8.41 -13.23 31.68
N LEU A 99 -9.47 -12.68 32.28
CA LEU A 99 -9.90 -11.28 32.11
C LEU A 99 -9.50 -10.37 33.28
N GLU A 100 -8.76 -10.87 34.27
CA GLU A 100 -8.36 -10.09 35.45
C GLU A 100 -7.45 -8.91 35.06
N THR A 101 -6.65 -9.10 34.01
CA THR A 101 -5.76 -8.08 33.43
C THR A 101 -6.28 -7.51 32.12
N LEU A 102 -7.60 -7.62 31.84
CA LEU A 102 -8.17 -7.08 30.62
C LEU A 102 -7.97 -5.56 30.58
N ASP A 103 -7.27 -5.08 29.57
CA ASP A 103 -7.09 -3.65 29.35
C ASP A 103 -8.39 -3.07 28.79
N THR A 104 -9.17 -2.43 29.66
CA THR A 104 -10.44 -1.81 29.27
C THR A 104 -10.16 -0.44 28.67
N PRO A 105 -10.61 -0.16 27.44
CA PRO A 105 -10.46 1.16 26.82
C PRO A 105 -11.00 2.27 27.72
N ASP A 106 -10.45 3.48 27.63
CA ASP A 106 -11.00 4.63 28.34
C ASP A 106 -12.48 4.86 27.97
N THR A 107 -13.22 5.44 28.92
CA THR A 107 -14.61 5.85 28.82
C THR A 107 -14.93 6.66 27.55
N SER A 108 -13.98 7.45 27.05
CA SER A 108 -14.10 8.20 25.80
C SER A 108 -14.25 7.27 24.58
N ILE A 109 -13.41 6.23 24.48
CA ILE A 109 -13.48 5.20 23.42
C ILE A 109 -14.75 4.35 23.59
N GLN A 110 -15.08 3.98 24.82
CA GLN A 110 -16.30 3.21 25.08
C GLN A 110 -17.57 3.95 24.66
N ALA A 111 -17.59 5.29 24.70
CA ALA A 111 -18.71 6.11 24.26
C ALA A 111 -18.95 6.08 22.73
N GLU A 112 -17.96 5.62 21.97
CA GLU A 112 -17.99 5.51 20.50
C GLU A 112 -18.40 4.11 20.00
N PHE A 113 -18.50 3.12 20.90
CA PHE A 113 -18.99 1.78 20.54
C PHE A 113 -20.41 1.81 19.99
N GLY A 114 -20.57 1.22 18.80
CA GLY A 114 -21.80 1.19 18.04
C GLY A 114 -22.13 2.50 17.33
N LYS A 115 -21.32 3.57 17.47
CA LYS A 115 -21.49 4.82 16.71
C LYS A 115 -20.52 4.84 15.54
N SER A 116 -19.24 5.00 15.86
CA SER A 116 -18.13 5.03 14.92
C SER A 116 -17.30 3.74 14.98
N ILE A 117 -17.39 2.99 16.08
CA ILE A 117 -16.67 1.73 16.29
C ILE A 117 -17.64 0.55 16.27
N ASN A 118 -17.57 -0.27 15.21
CA ASN A 118 -18.41 -1.46 15.02
C ASN A 118 -17.62 -2.79 15.11
N GLU A 119 -16.30 -2.69 15.33
CA GLU A 119 -15.36 -3.78 15.57
C GLU A 119 -14.45 -3.38 16.73
N PHE A 120 -14.20 -4.31 17.66
CA PHE A 120 -13.35 -4.10 18.82
C PHE A 120 -12.51 -5.35 19.06
N SER A 121 -11.20 -5.19 19.18
CA SER A 121 -10.28 -6.29 19.46
C SER A 121 -9.54 -6.04 20.76
N THR A 122 -9.30 -7.08 21.54
CA THR A 122 -8.54 -6.99 22.80
C THR A 122 -7.69 -8.22 23.05
N ASP A 123 -6.60 -8.03 23.76
CA ASP A 123 -5.75 -9.11 24.24
C ASP A 123 -6.38 -9.78 25.47
N VAL A 124 -6.38 -11.11 25.49
CA VAL A 124 -6.75 -11.95 26.64
C VAL A 124 -5.62 -12.93 26.92
N LYS A 125 -5.17 -12.98 28.17
CA LYS A 125 -4.10 -13.91 28.57
C LYS A 125 -4.71 -15.17 29.13
N HIS A 126 -4.23 -16.32 28.68
CA HIS A 126 -4.59 -17.63 29.22
C HIS A 126 -3.32 -18.46 29.39
N GLU A 127 -3.02 -18.86 30.62
CA GLU A 127 -1.72 -19.42 31.00
C GLU A 127 -0.55 -18.49 30.58
N ASP A 128 0.40 -19.01 29.79
CA ASP A 128 1.58 -18.30 29.28
C ASP A 128 1.36 -17.71 27.87
N LYS A 129 0.14 -17.81 27.33
CA LYS A 129 -0.22 -17.37 25.99
C LYS A 129 -1.11 -16.14 26.04
N THR A 130 -0.96 -15.28 25.03
CA THR A 130 -1.88 -14.17 24.80
C THR A 130 -2.71 -14.52 23.57
N TYR A 131 -3.97 -14.11 23.57
CA TYR A 131 -4.92 -14.31 22.48
C TYR A 131 -5.50 -12.96 22.11
N VAL A 132 -5.76 -12.72 20.82
CA VAL A 132 -6.55 -11.58 20.38
C VAL A 132 -7.98 -12.05 20.22
N VAL A 133 -8.92 -11.41 20.92
CA VAL A 133 -10.34 -11.68 20.78
C VAL A 133 -11.01 -10.51 20.08
N THR A 134 -11.62 -10.81 18.93
CA THR A 134 -12.28 -9.83 18.08
C THR A 134 -13.80 -9.91 18.30
N LEU A 135 -14.41 -8.77 18.58
CA LEU A 135 -15.85 -8.58 18.70
C LEU A 135 -16.33 -7.67 17.59
N ILE A 136 -17.49 -7.95 17.03
CA ILE A 136 -18.13 -7.12 16.01
C ILE A 136 -19.59 -6.87 16.34
N GLN A 137 -20.18 -5.84 15.73
CA GLN A 137 -21.61 -5.72 15.56
C GLN A 137 -22.05 -6.39 14.25
N PRO A 138 -22.72 -7.55 14.28
CA PRO A 138 -23.19 -8.21 13.06
C PRO A 138 -24.21 -7.37 12.29
N ILE A 139 -24.93 -6.50 13.00
CA ILE A 139 -25.80 -5.47 12.46
C ILE A 139 -25.18 -4.14 12.91
N PRO A 140 -24.53 -3.36 12.04
CA PRO A 140 -23.89 -2.11 12.45
C PRO A 140 -24.89 -1.08 12.96
N GLY A 141 -24.50 -0.31 13.98
CA GLY A 141 -25.19 0.91 14.39
C GLY A 141 -25.45 1.02 15.90
N GLU A 142 -25.94 2.21 16.28
CA GLU A 142 -26.11 2.54 17.69
C GLU A 142 -27.22 1.68 18.30
N GLY A 143 -26.95 1.10 19.47
CA GLY A 143 -27.87 0.17 20.13
C GLY A 143 -27.93 -1.23 19.49
N LYS A 144 -26.95 -1.60 18.65
CA LYS A 144 -26.85 -2.96 18.11
C LYS A 144 -25.95 -3.87 18.93
N ILE A 145 -26.28 -5.16 18.93
CA ILE A 145 -25.60 -6.16 19.74
C ILE A 145 -24.19 -6.45 19.23
N TRP A 146 -23.29 -6.78 20.16
CA TRP A 146 -21.96 -7.28 19.90
C TRP A 146 -21.91 -8.81 20.04
N THR A 147 -20.98 -9.45 19.32
CA THR A 147 -20.67 -10.88 19.44
C THR A 147 -19.17 -11.09 19.20
N ILE A 148 -18.61 -12.16 19.78
CA ILE A 148 -17.25 -12.61 19.43
C ILE A 148 -17.29 -13.19 18.02
N SER A 149 -16.44 -12.67 17.13
CA SER A 149 -16.30 -13.13 15.75
C SER A 149 -15.05 -14.00 15.53
N GLU A 150 -14.07 -13.91 16.42
CA GLU A 150 -12.82 -14.67 16.34
C GLU A 150 -12.03 -14.65 17.64
N VAL A 151 -11.27 -15.73 17.82
CA VAL A 151 -10.20 -15.85 18.81
C VAL A 151 -8.94 -16.28 18.09
N GLU A 152 -7.89 -15.46 18.12
CA GLU A 152 -6.58 -15.80 17.55
C GLU A 152 -5.56 -16.01 18.67
N LEU A 153 -4.68 -17.00 18.53
CA LEU A 153 -3.50 -17.06 19.38
C LEU A 153 -2.57 -15.91 18.96
N LYS A 154 -2.33 -14.97 19.87
CA LYS A 154 -1.27 -13.98 19.73
C LYS A 154 0.04 -14.73 19.91
N THR A 155 0.58 -15.24 18.82
CA THR A 155 1.84 -15.98 18.85
C THR A 155 2.89 -15.08 19.51
N ALA A 156 3.66 -15.65 20.44
CA ALA A 156 4.77 -14.97 21.12
C ALA A 156 5.93 -14.59 20.16
N GLU A 157 5.63 -14.48 18.87
CA GLU A 157 6.58 -14.52 17.76
C GLU A 157 7.36 -13.23 17.59
N THR A 158 7.00 -12.11 18.23
CA THR A 158 7.86 -10.92 18.17
C THR A 158 9.16 -11.07 18.96
N ILE A 159 9.29 -12.08 19.83
CA ILE A 159 10.54 -12.33 20.59
C ILE A 159 11.71 -12.60 19.64
N ASN A 160 11.44 -13.22 18.49
CA ASN A 160 12.43 -13.47 17.44
C ASN A 160 12.29 -12.51 16.25
N TRP A 161 11.59 -11.38 16.40
CA TRP A 161 11.52 -10.38 15.34
C TRP A 161 12.77 -9.51 15.34
N GLN A 162 13.19 -9.10 14.14
CA GLN A 162 14.26 -8.13 13.97
C GLN A 162 13.68 -6.73 14.10
N THR A 163 14.53 -5.79 14.50
CA THR A 163 14.17 -4.37 14.55
C THR A 163 14.81 -3.68 13.36
N TYR A 164 13.99 -3.05 12.52
CA TYR A 164 14.46 -2.07 11.56
C TYR A 164 14.41 -0.71 12.25
N ARG A 165 15.57 -0.07 12.33
CA ARG A 165 15.74 1.27 12.90
C ARG A 165 16.26 2.19 11.82
N ASN A 166 15.59 3.32 11.60
CA ASN A 166 16.05 4.37 10.71
C ASN A 166 16.33 5.62 11.54
N GLU A 167 17.60 5.92 11.76
CA GLU A 167 18.03 7.06 12.58
C GLU A 167 17.82 8.40 11.87
N ASP A 168 17.97 8.43 10.53
CA ASP A 168 17.85 9.64 9.72
C ASP A 168 16.42 10.21 9.78
N PHE A 169 15.41 9.33 9.81
CA PHE A 169 14.00 9.72 9.86
C PHE A 169 13.39 9.58 11.27
N GLY A 170 14.11 8.96 12.20
CA GLY A 170 13.76 8.91 13.62
C GLY A 170 12.62 7.94 13.95
N PHE A 171 12.62 6.74 13.37
CA PHE A 171 11.63 5.71 13.69
C PHE A 171 12.23 4.31 13.75
N GLU A 172 11.53 3.41 14.43
CA GLU A 172 11.81 1.98 14.38
C GLU A 172 10.53 1.14 14.36
N VAL A 173 10.66 -0.06 13.80
CA VAL A 173 9.57 -1.04 13.66
C VAL A 173 10.16 -2.44 13.70
N LYS A 174 9.44 -3.40 14.28
CA LYS A 174 9.84 -4.81 14.28
C LYS A 174 9.16 -5.57 13.16
N PHE A 175 9.85 -6.58 12.64
CA PHE A 175 9.33 -7.47 11.60
C PHE A 175 9.90 -8.89 11.76
N PRO A 176 9.23 -9.93 11.22
CA PRO A 176 9.70 -11.30 11.37
C PRO A 176 11.10 -11.55 10.82
N SER A 177 11.96 -12.25 11.59
CA SER A 177 13.33 -12.62 11.18
C SER A 177 13.42 -13.44 9.89
N VAL A 178 12.33 -14.06 9.46
CA VAL A 178 12.29 -14.85 8.21
C VAL A 178 12.33 -13.95 6.98
N LEU A 179 11.97 -12.68 7.13
CA LEU A 179 12.01 -11.70 6.06
C LEU A 179 13.44 -11.19 5.96
N VAL A 180 14.03 -11.32 4.77
CA VAL A 180 15.39 -10.94 4.49
C VAL A 180 15.39 -9.57 3.85
N LEU A 181 16.27 -8.70 4.34
CA LEU A 181 16.52 -7.40 3.73
C LEU A 181 16.86 -7.58 2.24
N GLN A 182 16.03 -6.99 1.38
CA GLN A 182 16.37 -6.79 -0.02
C GLN A 182 17.32 -5.59 -0.05
N LYS A 183 18.56 -5.80 -0.50
CA LYS A 183 19.56 -4.73 -0.56
C LYS A 183 19.10 -3.70 -1.60
N ASN A 184 18.48 -2.62 -1.15
CA ASN A 184 18.01 -1.55 -2.01
C ASN A 184 19.09 -0.48 -2.26
N THR A 185 19.07 0.08 -3.46
CA THR A 185 20.01 1.08 -4.00
C THR A 185 19.37 2.47 -4.21
N GLY A 186 18.24 2.75 -3.55
CA GLY A 186 17.56 4.06 -3.56
C GLY A 186 17.23 4.52 -2.14
N GLU A 187 17.49 5.80 -1.85
CA GLU A 187 17.58 6.35 -0.48
C GLU A 187 16.25 6.41 0.31
N ALA A 188 15.10 6.22 -0.34
CA ALA A 188 13.79 6.50 0.28
C ALA A 188 13.05 5.28 0.90
N TYR A 189 13.38 4.04 0.51
CA TYR A 189 12.66 2.84 0.97
C TYR A 189 13.57 1.64 1.25
N THR A 190 13.36 1.00 2.39
CA THR A 190 13.97 -0.27 2.75
C THR A 190 12.94 -1.39 2.59
N SER A 191 13.27 -2.43 1.82
CA SER A 191 12.36 -3.54 1.52
C SER A 191 12.82 -4.86 2.13
N PHE A 192 11.87 -5.71 2.53
CA PHE A 192 12.11 -7.03 3.11
C PHE A 192 11.23 -8.06 2.40
N LEU A 193 11.81 -9.20 2.04
CA LEU A 193 11.10 -10.30 1.38
C LEU A 193 11.33 -11.60 2.14
N GLY A 194 10.29 -12.40 2.32
CA GLY A 194 10.44 -13.76 2.84
C GLY A 194 9.14 -14.53 2.79
N LYS A 195 9.16 -15.75 3.35
CA LYS A 195 7.96 -16.59 3.45
C LYS A 195 7.56 -16.78 4.91
N LEU A 196 6.31 -16.47 5.23
CA LEU A 196 5.68 -16.78 6.52
C LEU A 196 4.56 -17.77 6.24
N THR A 197 4.46 -18.83 7.04
CA THR A 197 3.44 -19.89 6.91
C THR A 197 3.30 -20.52 5.50
N GLY A 198 4.31 -20.37 4.64
CA GLY A 198 4.31 -20.86 3.25
C GLY A 198 3.98 -19.79 2.21
N GLU A 199 3.38 -18.67 2.63
CA GLU A 199 3.02 -17.52 1.80
C GLU A 199 4.19 -16.53 1.71
N SER A 200 4.33 -15.87 0.55
CA SER A 200 5.38 -14.88 0.33
C SER A 200 4.89 -13.50 0.78
N TYR A 201 5.66 -12.86 1.65
CA TYR A 201 5.39 -11.50 2.12
C TYR A 201 6.48 -10.57 1.66
N PHE A 202 6.07 -9.38 1.21
CA PHE A 202 6.96 -8.28 0.89
C PHE A 202 6.54 -7.05 1.68
N LEU A 203 7.45 -6.57 2.53
CA LEU A 203 7.28 -5.40 3.39
C LEU A 203 8.20 -4.28 2.91
N GLN A 204 7.71 -3.04 2.95
CA GLN A 204 8.55 -1.86 2.73
C GLN A 204 8.35 -0.84 3.84
N PHE A 205 9.44 -0.19 4.22
CA PHE A 205 9.45 0.96 5.12
C PHE A 205 10.07 2.14 4.39
N GLY A 206 9.39 3.27 4.37
CA GLY A 206 9.88 4.49 3.72
C GLY A 206 9.52 5.75 4.46
N TYR A 207 10.08 6.85 4.00
CA TYR A 207 9.80 8.19 4.51
C TYR A 207 9.49 9.13 3.35
N ILE A 208 8.45 9.94 3.51
CA ILE A 208 8.03 10.97 2.57
C ILE A 208 8.24 12.32 3.24
N SER A 209 9.08 13.16 2.64
CA SER A 209 9.38 14.51 3.16
C SER A 209 8.17 15.44 3.07
N GLN A 210 8.14 16.50 3.88
CA GLN A 210 7.05 17.48 3.84
C GLN A 210 6.89 18.13 2.46
N SER A 211 7.99 18.50 1.80
CA SER A 211 7.93 19.09 0.46
C SER A 211 7.34 18.13 -0.57
N THR A 212 7.63 16.83 -0.44
CA THR A 212 7.01 15.80 -1.27
C THR A 212 5.52 15.66 -0.98
N LEU A 213 5.10 15.71 0.29
CA LEU A 213 3.67 15.69 0.67
C LEU A 213 2.93 16.89 0.10
N ASP A 214 3.50 18.09 0.23
CA ASP A 214 2.92 19.34 -0.27
C ASP A 214 2.70 19.29 -1.79
N ALA A 215 3.61 18.62 -2.52
CA ALA A 215 3.49 18.42 -3.96
C ALA A 215 2.48 17.31 -4.35
N ARG A 216 2.33 16.27 -3.50
CA ARG A 216 1.47 15.11 -3.80
C ARG A 216 0.00 15.34 -3.51
N GLY A 217 -0.32 16.27 -2.60
CA GLY A 217 -1.67 16.52 -2.12
C GLY A 217 -2.13 15.50 -1.07
N ILE A 218 -3.45 15.40 -0.87
CA ILE A 218 -4.06 14.52 0.14
C ILE A 218 -4.10 13.06 -0.32
N SER A 219 -3.96 12.11 0.60
CA SER A 219 -4.05 10.69 0.25
C SER A 219 -5.50 10.24 -0.01
N TYR A 220 -5.69 9.06 -0.63
CA TYR A 220 -7.03 8.55 -0.92
C TYR A 220 -7.88 8.45 0.36
N CYS A 221 -7.32 7.90 1.44
CA CYS A 221 -8.04 7.73 2.70
C CYS A 221 -8.24 9.02 3.50
N GLU A 222 -7.47 10.07 3.22
CA GLU A 222 -7.77 11.41 3.69
C GLU A 222 -8.95 12.03 2.92
N ALA A 223 -9.01 11.81 1.61
CA ALA A 223 -10.10 12.30 0.76
C ALA A 223 -11.41 11.53 0.96
N TYR A 224 -11.32 10.23 1.25
CA TYR A 224 -12.45 9.29 1.35
C TYR A 224 -12.42 8.48 2.65
N PRO A 225 -12.48 9.12 3.83
CA PRO A 225 -12.26 8.45 5.12
C PRO A 225 -13.32 7.41 5.51
N ASN A 226 -14.47 7.39 4.82
CA ASN A 226 -15.55 6.44 5.04
C ASN A 226 -15.57 5.28 4.02
N ASP A 227 -14.61 5.23 3.09
CA ASP A 227 -14.48 4.10 2.18
C ASP A 227 -14.13 2.84 2.97
N SER A 228 -14.74 1.71 2.63
CA SER A 228 -14.47 0.40 3.23
C SER A 228 -13.00 -0.05 3.14
N ARG A 229 -12.25 0.56 2.22
CA ARG A 229 -10.82 0.35 2.02
C ARG A 229 -9.96 1.08 3.05
N CYS A 230 -10.51 2.10 3.71
CA CYS A 230 -9.79 2.95 4.64
C CYS A 230 -10.04 2.54 6.09
N GLU A 231 -8.98 2.54 6.88
CA GLU A 231 -9.03 2.22 8.30
C GLU A 231 -8.16 3.19 9.11
N ARG A 232 -8.70 3.68 10.22
CA ARG A 232 -7.89 4.34 11.25
C ARG A 232 -7.58 3.35 12.34
N PHE A 233 -6.30 3.12 12.56
CA PHE A 233 -5.79 2.26 13.62
C PHE A 233 -4.97 3.14 14.57
N THR A 234 -5.12 2.96 15.88
CA THR A 234 -4.34 3.70 16.87
C THR A 234 -3.70 2.73 17.83
N PHE A 235 -2.39 2.88 18.03
CA PHE A 235 -1.63 2.08 18.98
C PHE A 235 -0.57 2.94 19.64
N ASP A 236 -0.50 2.89 20.97
CA ASP A 236 0.45 3.67 21.78
C ASP A 236 0.53 5.16 21.42
N ASN A 237 -0.64 5.80 21.26
CA ASN A 237 -0.80 7.20 20.85
C ASN A 237 -0.26 7.56 19.44
N VAL A 238 0.10 6.56 18.63
CA VAL A 238 0.40 6.74 17.21
C VAL A 238 -0.86 6.41 16.41
N GLU A 239 -1.29 7.35 15.57
CA GLU A 239 -2.37 7.13 14.62
C GLU A 239 -1.80 6.64 13.28
N PHE A 240 -2.43 5.61 12.74
CA PHE A 240 -2.12 5.01 11.44
C PHE A 240 -3.35 5.17 10.55
N LEU A 241 -3.18 5.79 9.39
CA LEU A 241 -4.18 5.79 8.34
C LEU A 241 -3.83 4.69 7.34
N ILE A 242 -4.64 3.63 7.30
CA ILE A 242 -4.39 2.45 6.47
C ILE A 242 -5.29 2.48 5.24
N ASP A 243 -4.67 2.41 4.07
CA ASP A 243 -5.33 2.20 2.78
C ASP A 243 -5.12 0.73 2.35
N TRP A 244 -6.15 -0.08 2.51
CA TRP A 244 -6.15 -1.50 2.12
C TRP A 244 -6.26 -1.64 0.60
N ASP A 245 -5.96 -2.81 0.05
CA ASP A 245 -6.37 -3.19 -1.33
C ASP A 245 -6.06 -2.18 -2.45
N ILE A 246 -4.94 -1.48 -2.36
CA ILE A 246 -4.46 -0.62 -3.44
C ILE A 246 -4.10 -1.54 -4.60
N GLU A 247 -4.85 -1.44 -5.69
CA GLU A 247 -4.60 -2.23 -6.89
C GLU A 247 -3.15 -2.01 -7.36
N THR A 248 -2.48 -3.11 -7.66
CA THR A 248 -1.19 -3.08 -8.34
C THR A 248 -1.31 -3.85 -9.66
N GLU A 249 -0.62 -3.44 -10.71
CA GLU A 249 -0.44 -4.18 -11.95
C GLU A 249 0.17 -5.56 -11.63
N GLY A 250 -0.71 -6.56 -11.58
CA GLY A 250 -0.39 -7.92 -11.19
C GLY A 250 -1.54 -8.62 -10.48
N ALA A 251 -1.27 -9.79 -9.90
CA ALA A 251 -2.23 -10.57 -9.12
C ALA A 251 -2.23 -10.24 -7.62
N LEU A 252 -1.41 -9.26 -7.18
CA LEU A 252 -1.29 -8.84 -5.79
C LEU A 252 -1.86 -7.44 -5.61
N THR A 253 -2.42 -7.17 -4.44
CA THR A 253 -2.77 -5.80 -4.03
C THR A 253 -1.83 -5.35 -2.92
N ARG A 254 -1.70 -4.04 -2.72
CA ARG A 254 -0.84 -3.42 -1.71
C ARG A 254 -1.72 -2.84 -0.61
N SER A 255 -1.29 -2.97 0.64
CA SER A 255 -1.86 -2.20 1.74
C SER A 255 -0.80 -1.26 2.30
N ARG A 256 -1.19 -0.02 2.58
CA ARG A 256 -0.28 1.05 3.02
C ARG A 256 -0.76 1.63 4.33
N ALA A 257 0.13 1.77 5.30
CA ALA A 257 -0.08 2.56 6.50
C ALA A 257 0.71 3.87 6.42
N GLU A 258 0.02 4.98 6.67
CA GLU A 258 0.53 6.35 6.69
C GLU A 258 0.59 6.86 8.13
N ILE A 259 1.77 7.32 8.56
CA ILE A 259 2.02 7.79 9.92
C ILE A 259 2.63 9.19 9.86
N LEU A 260 1.85 10.21 10.22
CA LEU A 260 2.29 11.61 10.21
C LEU A 260 3.26 11.88 11.36
N LYS A 261 4.37 12.57 11.06
CA LYS A 261 5.32 13.03 12.09
C LYS A 261 4.96 14.45 12.50
N SER A 262 5.02 14.74 13.81
CA SER A 262 4.66 16.06 14.36
C SER A 262 5.53 17.21 13.84
N GLU A 263 6.76 16.91 13.43
CA GLU A 263 7.73 17.88 12.89
C GLU A 263 7.64 18.03 11.35
N GLY A 264 6.69 17.36 10.71
CA GLY A 264 6.52 17.32 9.26
C GLY A 264 7.05 16.04 8.61
N GLY A 265 6.51 15.74 7.43
CA GLY A 265 6.76 14.47 6.74
C GLY A 265 5.93 13.30 7.28
N MET A 266 6.12 12.14 6.65
CA MET A 266 5.30 10.95 6.91
C MET A 266 6.12 9.68 6.75
N VAL A 267 5.99 8.76 7.71
CA VAL A 267 6.48 7.40 7.56
C VAL A 267 5.42 6.59 6.84
N VAL A 268 5.85 5.80 5.85
CA VAL A 268 4.98 4.88 5.12
C VAL A 268 5.47 3.45 5.33
N ILE A 269 4.53 2.56 5.62
CA ILE A 269 4.77 1.14 5.74
C ILE A 269 3.86 0.44 4.74
N ASP A 270 4.43 -0.38 3.86
CA ASP A 270 3.68 -1.12 2.85
C ASP A 270 3.78 -2.63 3.08
N ILE A 271 2.68 -3.34 2.83
CA ILE A 271 2.64 -4.80 2.70
C ILE A 271 2.04 -5.15 1.33
N LEU A 272 2.80 -5.87 0.50
CA LEU A 272 2.35 -6.30 -0.83
C LEU A 272 1.79 -7.71 -0.72
N HIS A 273 0.52 -7.76 -0.34
CA HIS A 273 -0.27 -8.98 -0.27
C HIS A 273 -1.74 -8.58 -0.26
N SER A 274 -2.60 -9.37 -0.93
CA SER A 274 -4.03 -9.12 -0.87
C SER A 274 -4.54 -9.12 0.57
N PRO A 275 -5.39 -8.16 0.97
CA PRO A 275 -5.76 -7.93 2.36
C PRO A 275 -6.79 -8.95 2.83
N SER A 276 -6.35 -10.21 2.94
CA SER A 276 -7.06 -11.24 3.68
C SER A 276 -7.06 -10.91 5.17
N ARG A 277 -7.92 -11.58 5.93
CA ARG A 277 -8.00 -11.40 7.39
C ARG A 277 -6.64 -11.56 8.07
N ASP A 278 -5.95 -12.67 7.78
CA ASP A 278 -4.64 -12.99 8.35
C ASP A 278 -3.59 -11.94 8.00
N VAL A 279 -3.65 -11.39 6.79
CA VAL A 279 -2.73 -10.32 6.33
C VAL A 279 -3.02 -9.02 7.07
N LYS A 280 -4.29 -8.66 7.28
CA LYS A 280 -4.65 -7.47 8.07
C LYS A 280 -4.21 -7.62 9.52
N SER A 281 -4.45 -8.77 10.14
CA SER A 281 -4.03 -9.08 11.52
C SER A 281 -2.50 -8.99 11.64
N PHE A 282 -1.77 -9.64 10.73
CA PHE A 282 -0.31 -9.58 10.66
C PHE A 282 0.21 -8.15 10.45
N PHE A 283 -0.42 -7.37 9.58
CA PHE A 283 0.01 -6.00 9.32
C PHE A 283 -0.20 -5.10 10.53
N ARG A 284 -1.38 -5.16 11.17
CA ARG A 284 -1.64 -4.47 12.45
C ARG A 284 -0.63 -4.89 13.52
N GLN A 285 -0.23 -6.16 13.56
CA GLN A 285 0.81 -6.63 14.49
C GLN A 285 2.15 -5.93 14.23
N ILE A 286 2.58 -5.77 12.97
CA ILE A 286 3.78 -4.99 12.63
C ILE A 286 3.63 -3.55 13.08
N LEU A 287 2.51 -2.89 12.76
CA LEU A 287 2.25 -1.50 13.12
C LEU A 287 2.26 -1.29 14.64
N SER A 288 1.77 -2.27 15.42
CA SER A 288 1.82 -2.22 16.89
C SER A 288 3.24 -2.25 17.49
N THR A 289 4.27 -2.47 16.67
CA THR A 289 5.67 -2.40 17.11
C THR A 289 6.36 -1.11 16.70
N PHE A 290 5.67 -0.24 15.96
CA PHE A 290 6.20 1.03 15.49
C PHE A 290 6.35 2.01 16.65
N ARG A 291 7.45 2.77 16.65
CA ARG A 291 7.63 3.94 17.51
C ARG A 291 8.54 4.97 16.86
N PHE A 292 8.26 6.25 17.13
CA PHE A 292 9.24 7.29 16.88
C PHE A 292 10.38 7.17 17.90
N ILE A 293 11.60 7.43 17.43
CA ILE A 293 12.78 7.50 18.28
C ILE A 293 12.79 8.91 18.87
N GLU A 294 12.73 9.02 20.19
CA GLU A 294 12.94 10.31 20.86
C GLU A 294 14.33 10.84 20.47
N SER A 295 14.37 12.02 19.86
CA SER A 295 15.62 12.73 19.61
C SER A 295 16.12 13.30 20.94
N GLU A 296 16.85 12.49 21.71
CA GLU A 296 17.61 13.01 22.84
C GLU A 296 18.52 14.15 22.36
N GLY A 297 18.16 15.40 22.66
CA GLY A 297 19.05 16.56 22.55
C GLY A 297 18.62 17.73 21.66
N MET A 298 17.40 17.79 21.12
CA MET A 298 16.97 18.98 20.35
C MET A 298 16.15 20.01 21.15
N GLN A 299 15.83 19.73 22.42
CA GLN A 299 15.08 20.66 23.27
C GLN A 299 15.98 21.69 24.00
N ASP A 300 17.29 21.42 24.14
CA ASP A 300 18.23 22.35 24.78
C ASP A 300 18.81 23.43 23.83
N ARG A 301 18.76 23.23 22.51
CA ARG A 301 19.30 24.21 21.54
C ARG A 301 18.34 25.35 21.21
N GLN A 302 17.04 25.19 21.43
CA GLN A 302 16.07 26.27 21.23
C GLN A 302 16.04 27.28 22.38
N THR A 303 16.46 26.87 23.59
CA THR A 303 16.59 27.79 24.73
C THR A 303 17.85 28.66 24.62
N GLU A 304 18.96 28.13 24.10
CA GLU A 304 20.23 28.86 24.00
C GLU A 304 20.19 29.96 22.92
N VAL A 305 19.46 29.74 21.81
CA VAL A 305 19.25 30.74 20.74
C VAL A 305 18.29 31.87 21.19
N GLN A 306 17.34 31.59 22.08
CA GLN A 306 16.47 32.64 22.63
C GLN A 306 17.18 33.52 23.66
N THR A 307 18.12 32.99 24.46
CA THR A 307 18.96 33.81 25.35
C THR A 307 20.03 34.63 24.62
N LEU A 308 20.57 34.15 23.49
CA LEU A 308 21.59 34.90 22.72
C LEU A 308 21.01 36.04 21.85
N SER A 309 19.72 36.01 21.55
CA SER A 309 19.02 37.08 20.80
C SER A 309 18.66 38.31 21.67
N GLN A 310 18.69 38.18 23.00
CA GLN A 310 18.41 39.29 23.92
C GLN A 310 19.66 40.04 24.42
N GLU A 311 20.86 39.46 24.29
CA GLU A 311 22.11 40.14 24.69
C GLU A 311 22.84 40.84 23.52
N THR A 312 22.48 40.56 22.26
CA THR A 312 23.14 41.15 21.08
C THR A 312 22.69 42.57 20.72
N ASN A 313 21.73 43.15 21.44
CA ASN A 313 21.32 44.55 21.27
C ASN A 313 22.06 45.57 22.17
N ASN A 314 23.03 45.15 22.99
CA ASN A 314 23.75 46.06 23.89
C ASN A 314 25.28 46.13 23.73
N VAL A 315 25.89 45.47 22.74
CA VAL A 315 27.34 45.55 22.52
C VAL A 315 27.67 45.87 21.06
N LYS A 316 27.25 47.06 20.60
CA LYS A 316 27.93 47.77 19.51
C LYS A 316 28.69 48.97 20.09
N LYS A 317 29.79 48.67 20.78
CA LYS A 317 30.94 49.56 20.90
C LYS A 317 32.16 48.79 21.41
N GLN A 318 33.25 48.96 20.66
CA GLN A 318 34.64 48.66 20.96
C GLN A 318 35.22 47.31 20.51
N ASN A 319 36.24 47.51 19.67
CA ASN A 319 37.50 46.79 19.54
C ASN A 319 37.54 45.53 18.68
N SER A 320 38.09 45.79 17.49
CA SER A 320 39.12 45.01 16.80
C SER A 320 39.97 44.11 17.71
N GLN A 321 40.04 42.83 17.36
CA GLN A 321 41.30 42.11 17.24
C GLN A 321 41.09 40.87 16.35
N GLU A 322 42.07 40.64 15.48
CA GLU A 322 42.24 39.45 14.65
C GLU A 322 42.23 38.19 15.52
N GLU A 323 41.42 37.21 15.13
CA GLU A 323 41.60 35.83 15.54
C GLU A 323 41.21 34.95 14.35
N GLU A 324 42.18 34.13 13.91
CA GLU A 324 42.03 33.14 12.84
C GLU A 324 40.85 32.22 13.13
N ARG A 325 39.79 32.33 12.31
CA ARG A 325 38.74 31.30 12.25
C ARG A 325 39.04 30.37 11.09
N GLU A 326 39.16 29.10 11.41
CA GLU A 326 39.07 28.01 10.42
C GLU A 326 37.80 28.18 9.58
N PRO A 327 37.85 27.82 8.28
CA PRO A 327 36.72 28.02 7.40
C PRO A 327 35.54 27.14 7.86
N VAL A 328 34.45 27.78 8.25
CA VAL A 328 33.14 27.15 8.32
C VAL A 328 32.81 26.71 6.88
N VAL A 329 32.92 25.41 6.63
CA VAL A 329 32.40 24.79 5.41
C VAL A 329 30.87 24.82 5.53
N THR A 330 30.27 25.93 5.10
CA THR A 330 28.87 25.91 4.67
C THR A 330 28.78 24.90 3.53
N GLN A 331 28.15 23.76 3.79
CA GLN A 331 27.70 22.89 2.71
C GLN A 331 26.70 23.72 1.88
N ILE A 332 27.15 24.10 0.69
CA ILE A 332 26.26 24.66 -0.32
C ILE A 332 25.49 23.45 -0.82
N GLU A 333 24.21 23.34 -0.48
CA GLU A 333 23.31 22.39 -1.14
C GLU A 333 23.35 22.73 -2.63
N GLU A 334 23.93 21.83 -3.43
CA GLU A 334 23.92 21.99 -4.87
C GLU A 334 22.45 22.01 -5.34
N PRO A 335 22.06 22.93 -6.23
CA PRO A 335 20.69 23.00 -6.70
C PRO A 335 20.29 21.67 -7.33
N MET A 336 19.13 21.12 -6.96
CA MET A 336 18.61 19.89 -7.57
C MET A 336 18.47 20.10 -9.08
N VAL A 337 19.13 19.25 -9.87
CA VAL A 337 19.14 19.34 -11.34
C VAL A 337 18.26 18.23 -11.91
N PHE A 338 17.18 18.63 -12.58
CA PHE A 338 16.30 17.72 -13.29
C PHE A 338 16.90 17.32 -14.63
N ILE A 339 17.03 16.01 -14.88
CA ILE A 339 17.74 15.49 -16.06
C ILE A 339 16.98 14.38 -16.77
N VAL A 340 17.14 14.32 -18.09
CA VAL A 340 16.78 13.17 -18.90
C VAL A 340 17.96 12.22 -19.05
N LYS A 341 17.78 10.93 -18.74
CA LYS A 341 18.76 9.86 -18.92
C LYS A 341 18.35 8.91 -20.04
N PRO A 342 19.00 9.00 -21.22
CA PRO A 342 18.73 8.09 -22.32
C PRO A 342 19.56 6.81 -22.24
N TYR A 343 18.93 5.67 -22.52
CA TYR A 343 19.58 4.35 -22.55
C TYR A 343 19.29 3.59 -23.85
N LEU A 344 20.25 2.81 -24.33
CA LEU A 344 20.05 1.79 -25.35
C LEU A 344 20.37 0.41 -24.74
N VAL A 345 19.35 -0.42 -24.55
CA VAL A 345 19.46 -1.70 -23.86
C VAL A 345 19.34 -2.86 -24.85
N TYR A 346 20.18 -3.89 -24.71
CA TYR A 346 20.11 -5.11 -25.51
C TYR A 346 20.33 -6.39 -24.68
N PRO A 347 19.78 -7.55 -25.10
CA PRO A 347 19.83 -8.78 -24.30
C PRO A 347 21.23 -9.35 -24.07
N ALA A 348 21.37 -10.12 -22.99
CA ALA A 348 22.65 -10.72 -22.60
C ALA A 348 23.24 -11.62 -23.68
N ASP A 349 22.42 -12.40 -24.41
CA ASP A 349 22.88 -13.38 -25.40
C ASP A 349 22.99 -12.81 -26.83
N LYS A 350 22.75 -11.51 -27.03
CA LYS A 350 22.74 -10.87 -28.35
C LYS A 350 23.92 -9.93 -28.54
N ALA A 351 24.31 -9.79 -29.80
CA ALA A 351 25.23 -8.73 -30.21
C ALA A 351 24.43 -7.44 -30.38
N MET A 352 25.02 -6.34 -29.90
CA MET A 352 24.50 -5.00 -30.15
C MET A 352 24.61 -4.69 -31.65
N ILE A 353 23.60 -3.99 -32.20
CA ILE A 353 23.58 -3.52 -33.59
C ILE A 353 24.15 -2.08 -33.60
N PRO A 354 25.39 -1.84 -34.09
CA PRO A 354 26.07 -0.53 -33.91
C PRO A 354 25.34 0.67 -34.51
N LEU A 355 24.58 0.43 -35.58
CA LEU A 355 23.79 1.46 -36.24
C LEU A 355 22.61 1.94 -35.37
N TYR A 356 22.18 1.18 -34.36
CA TYR A 356 21.17 1.65 -33.40
C TYR A 356 21.71 2.76 -32.51
N GLU A 357 22.92 2.62 -31.96
CA GLU A 357 23.53 3.68 -31.11
C GLU A 357 23.70 4.98 -31.89
N THR A 358 24.25 4.90 -33.11
CA THR A 358 24.45 6.09 -33.96
C THR A 358 23.12 6.76 -34.29
N ALA A 359 22.09 5.97 -34.62
CA ALA A 359 20.78 6.51 -34.96
C ALA A 359 20.05 7.10 -33.74
N VAL A 360 20.13 6.46 -32.57
CA VAL A 360 19.56 6.98 -31.32
C VAL A 360 20.24 8.29 -30.93
N GLN A 361 21.57 8.37 -30.97
CA GLN A 361 22.29 9.62 -30.68
C GLN A 361 21.87 10.77 -31.61
N GLY A 362 21.75 10.51 -32.91
CA GLY A 362 21.24 11.50 -33.87
C GLY A 362 19.81 11.92 -33.58
N TYR A 363 18.93 10.95 -33.31
CA TYR A 363 17.53 11.20 -33.02
C TYR A 363 17.34 11.99 -31.71
N LEU A 364 18.10 11.71 -30.65
CA LEU A 364 18.02 12.45 -29.39
C LEU A 364 18.31 13.95 -29.56
N ALA A 365 19.21 14.32 -30.48
CA ALA A 365 19.45 15.71 -30.82
C ALA A 365 18.26 16.34 -31.57
N GLU A 366 17.67 15.61 -32.52
CA GLU A 366 16.44 16.03 -33.21
C GLU A 366 15.27 16.22 -32.24
N LEU A 367 15.10 15.29 -31.29
CA LEU A 367 14.04 15.32 -30.30
C LEU A 367 14.13 16.54 -29.39
N ARG A 368 15.33 16.82 -28.87
CA ARG A 368 15.56 18.02 -28.05
C ARG A 368 15.29 19.30 -28.82
N GLN A 369 15.69 19.35 -30.09
CA GLN A 369 15.39 20.50 -30.95
C GLN A 369 13.89 20.64 -31.19
N TRP A 370 13.17 19.53 -31.42
CA TRP A 370 11.73 19.57 -31.61
C TRP A 370 11.01 20.13 -30.37
N TYR A 371 11.35 19.66 -29.17
CA TYR A 371 10.80 20.23 -27.92
C TYR A 371 11.14 21.72 -27.77
N PHE A 372 12.37 22.13 -28.12
CA PHE A 372 12.75 23.54 -28.14
C PHE A 372 11.86 24.35 -29.09
N ASP A 373 11.62 23.85 -30.29
CA ASP A 373 10.80 24.53 -31.30
C ASP A 373 9.33 24.63 -30.87
N GLN A 374 8.79 23.63 -30.15
CA GLN A 374 7.42 23.64 -29.64
C GLN A 374 7.25 24.51 -28.39
N VAL A 375 8.16 24.39 -27.43
CA VAL A 375 7.99 24.95 -26.08
C VAL A 375 8.72 26.29 -25.92
N GLY A 376 9.78 26.52 -26.68
CA GLY A 376 10.73 27.64 -26.52
C GLY A 376 11.87 27.35 -25.55
N ALA A 377 11.88 26.16 -24.94
CA ALA A 377 12.93 25.63 -24.08
C ALA A 377 13.02 24.10 -24.29
N THR A 378 14.11 23.49 -23.86
CA THR A 378 14.27 22.03 -23.93
C THR A 378 14.92 21.52 -22.66
N PHE A 379 14.74 20.23 -22.41
CA PHE A 379 15.25 19.60 -21.20
C PHE A 379 16.76 19.41 -21.21
N GLN A 380 17.33 19.32 -20.02
CA GLN A 380 18.70 18.84 -19.82
C GLN A 380 18.74 17.32 -20.03
N MET A 381 19.81 16.85 -20.68
CA MET A 381 19.94 15.43 -21.01
C MET A 381 21.41 15.04 -20.93
N VAL A 382 21.69 13.92 -20.27
CA VAL A 382 23.04 13.33 -20.23
C VAL A 382 23.30 12.52 -21.51
N PRO A 383 24.57 12.17 -21.81
CA PRO A 383 24.88 11.31 -22.96
C PRO A 383 24.16 9.96 -22.92
N LEU A 384 23.90 9.38 -24.10
CA LEU A 384 23.34 8.03 -24.24
C LEU A 384 24.26 6.99 -23.61
N GLU A 385 23.69 6.15 -22.75
CA GLU A 385 24.37 4.98 -22.21
C GLU A 385 23.90 3.69 -22.90
N VAL A 386 24.84 2.86 -23.35
CA VAL A 386 24.55 1.58 -24.00
C VAL A 386 24.76 0.46 -23.00
N ILE A 387 23.70 -0.31 -22.72
CA ILE A 387 23.69 -1.33 -21.67
C ILE A 387 23.38 -2.70 -22.28
N ARG A 388 24.30 -3.64 -22.04
CA ARG A 388 24.02 -5.06 -22.21
C ARG A 388 23.32 -5.56 -20.96
N HIS A 389 22.18 -6.20 -21.11
CA HIS A 389 21.52 -6.84 -19.97
C HIS A 389 22.49 -7.84 -19.30
N PRO A 390 22.72 -7.75 -17.98
CA PRO A 390 23.73 -8.58 -17.31
C PRO A 390 23.34 -10.06 -17.16
N PHE A 391 22.05 -10.35 -17.00
CA PHE A 391 21.57 -11.71 -16.67
C PHE A 391 20.61 -12.33 -17.69
N ARG A 392 19.72 -11.54 -18.30
CA ARG A 392 18.60 -12.07 -19.09
C ARG A 392 18.94 -12.21 -20.56
N ASN A 393 18.71 -13.40 -21.09
CA ASN A 393 18.76 -13.63 -22.53
C ASN A 393 17.49 -13.10 -23.21
N TYR A 394 17.55 -12.95 -24.53
CA TYR A 394 16.46 -12.42 -25.33
C TYR A 394 15.17 -13.25 -25.20
N LEU A 395 15.28 -14.58 -25.10
CA LEU A 395 14.10 -15.43 -25.02
C LEU A 395 13.36 -15.19 -23.69
N GLU A 396 14.08 -15.07 -22.58
CA GLU A 396 13.52 -14.69 -21.27
C GLU A 396 12.91 -13.30 -21.31
N MET A 397 13.60 -12.35 -21.94
CA MET A 397 13.11 -10.97 -22.05
C MET A 397 11.81 -10.89 -22.88
N ARG A 398 11.73 -11.65 -23.99
CA ARG A 398 10.57 -11.66 -24.89
C ARG A 398 9.41 -12.51 -24.40
N CYS A 399 9.68 -13.66 -23.79
CA CYS A 399 8.69 -14.69 -23.49
C CYS A 399 8.50 -14.97 -21.99
N GLY A 400 9.22 -14.27 -21.10
CA GLY A 400 9.22 -14.52 -19.66
C GLY A 400 10.20 -15.62 -19.23
N GLU A 401 10.42 -15.75 -17.91
CA GLU A 401 11.38 -16.72 -17.33
C GLU A 401 11.00 -18.19 -17.59
N ASN A 402 9.71 -18.47 -17.81
CA ASN A 402 9.20 -19.81 -18.12
C ASN A 402 8.45 -19.79 -19.46
N PRO A 403 9.17 -19.68 -20.59
CA PRO A 403 8.57 -19.39 -21.88
C PRO A 403 7.69 -20.54 -22.38
N ARG A 404 6.46 -20.21 -22.79
CA ARG A 404 5.55 -21.18 -23.43
C ARG A 404 6.10 -21.60 -24.79
N GLN A 405 5.90 -22.86 -25.18
CA GLN A 405 6.34 -23.36 -26.48
C GLN A 405 5.76 -22.55 -27.65
N GLU A 406 4.57 -22.00 -27.47
CA GLU A 406 3.93 -21.09 -28.43
C GLU A 406 4.78 -19.83 -28.68
N CYS A 407 5.21 -19.14 -27.61
CA CYS A 407 6.06 -17.96 -27.71
C CYS A 407 7.45 -18.29 -28.30
N ILE A 408 8.02 -19.45 -27.95
CA ILE A 408 9.29 -19.92 -28.52
C ILE A 408 9.17 -20.08 -30.04
N ASN A 409 8.08 -20.69 -30.51
CA ASN A 409 7.89 -21.02 -31.93
C ASN A 409 7.40 -19.84 -32.77
N ASN A 410 6.71 -18.88 -32.16
CA ASN A 410 6.20 -17.70 -32.85
C ASN A 410 7.00 -16.45 -32.45
N LEU A 411 7.88 -16.01 -33.36
CA LEU A 411 8.73 -14.83 -33.16
C LEU A 411 7.95 -13.53 -33.02
N SER A 412 6.69 -13.47 -33.49
CA SER A 412 5.86 -12.26 -33.34
C SER A 412 5.19 -12.16 -31.96
N LEU A 413 5.26 -13.20 -31.12
CA LEU A 413 4.68 -13.17 -29.78
C LEU A 413 5.61 -12.45 -28.80
N PHE A 414 4.98 -11.70 -27.91
CA PHE A 414 5.61 -10.88 -26.90
C PHE A 414 4.83 -11.04 -25.58
N GLU A 415 5.42 -11.75 -24.63
CA GLU A 415 4.78 -12.14 -23.36
C GLU A 415 5.57 -11.68 -22.13
N GLY A 416 6.85 -11.31 -22.32
CA GLY A 416 7.72 -10.87 -21.24
C GLY A 416 7.41 -9.46 -20.78
N ASN A 417 7.70 -9.19 -19.50
CA ASN A 417 7.59 -7.86 -18.92
C ASN A 417 8.78 -7.00 -19.34
N TRP A 418 8.70 -6.43 -20.54
CA TRP A 418 9.83 -5.74 -21.16
C TRP A 418 10.35 -4.54 -20.37
N ALA A 419 9.45 -3.70 -19.85
CA ALA A 419 9.83 -2.58 -19.00
C ALA A 419 10.55 -3.04 -17.72
N GLN A 420 10.11 -4.14 -17.10
CA GLN A 420 10.82 -4.73 -15.96
C GLN A 420 12.23 -5.18 -16.34
N TYR A 421 12.43 -5.80 -17.51
CA TYR A 421 13.77 -6.20 -17.95
C TYR A 421 14.66 -5.01 -18.33
N MET A 422 14.09 -3.91 -18.82
CA MET A 422 14.85 -2.66 -19.00
C MET A 422 15.32 -2.12 -17.65
N ASN A 423 14.44 -2.10 -16.65
CA ASN A 423 14.77 -1.72 -15.28
C ASN A 423 15.82 -2.65 -14.67
N GLU A 424 15.69 -3.97 -14.86
CA GLU A 424 16.70 -4.95 -14.41
C GLU A 424 18.07 -4.69 -15.02
N ALA A 425 18.12 -4.34 -16.31
CA ALA A 425 19.36 -4.02 -17.00
C ALA A 425 20.04 -2.76 -16.45
N ILE A 426 19.27 -1.70 -16.17
CA ILE A 426 19.80 -0.39 -15.76
C ILE A 426 20.12 -0.36 -14.26
N TYR A 427 19.27 -0.96 -13.42
CA TYR A 427 19.31 -0.82 -11.96
C TYR A 427 19.37 -2.15 -11.19
N GLY A 428 19.62 -3.27 -11.87
CA GLY A 428 19.69 -4.58 -11.23
C GLY A 428 18.36 -5.05 -10.63
N GLY A 429 17.24 -4.43 -11.03
CA GLY A 429 15.88 -4.76 -10.60
C GLY A 429 15.49 -4.18 -9.24
N ALA A 430 16.34 -3.32 -8.66
CA ALA A 430 16.15 -2.75 -7.32
C ALA A 430 15.24 -1.51 -7.28
N ALA A 431 14.99 -0.84 -8.42
CA ALA A 431 13.96 0.20 -8.46
C ALA A 431 12.60 -0.50 -8.52
N ALA A 432 11.81 -0.36 -7.46
CA ALA A 432 10.52 -1.00 -7.29
C ALA A 432 9.69 -0.92 -8.59
N TYR A 433 9.08 -2.02 -9.03
CA TYR A 433 8.24 -2.03 -10.22
C TYR A 433 6.87 -2.51 -9.79
N TYR A 434 5.96 -1.59 -9.53
CA TYR A 434 4.54 -1.87 -9.42
C TYR A 434 3.75 -0.69 -10.02
N ALA A 435 2.98 -0.97 -11.07
CA ALA A 435 1.64 -0.39 -11.25
C ALA A 435 1.47 1.12 -11.41
N GLY A 436 2.29 1.74 -12.26
CA GLY A 436 2.51 3.19 -12.29
C GLY A 436 3.99 3.53 -12.21
N GLY A 437 4.79 2.56 -11.74
CA GLY A 437 6.25 2.54 -11.79
C GLY A 437 6.86 3.63 -10.91
N PRO A 438 7.33 3.35 -9.70
CA PRO A 438 8.05 4.35 -8.94
C PRO A 438 9.29 4.75 -9.74
N CYS A 439 9.37 6.05 -9.94
CA CYS A 439 10.56 6.81 -10.20
C CYS A 439 11.85 6.09 -9.82
N TRP A 440 12.65 5.68 -10.82
CA TRP A 440 13.93 5.02 -10.55
C TRP A 440 14.91 5.95 -9.81
N ALA A 441 14.77 7.25 -10.01
CA ALA A 441 15.33 8.29 -9.16
C ALA A 441 14.40 9.50 -9.19
N ALA A 442 14.31 10.24 -8.09
CA ALA A 442 13.76 11.59 -8.11
C ALA A 442 14.58 12.47 -9.09
N ASP A 443 13.94 13.49 -9.61
CA ASP A 443 14.46 14.50 -10.53
C ASP A 443 15.02 13.94 -11.84
N THR A 444 14.57 12.74 -12.24
CA THR A 444 15.06 12.07 -13.45
C THR A 444 13.92 11.54 -14.32
N ALA A 445 13.98 11.87 -15.61
CA ALA A 445 13.15 11.27 -16.64
C ALA A 445 13.99 10.29 -17.49
N TYR A 446 13.50 9.08 -17.70
CA TYR A 446 14.22 8.02 -18.40
C TYR A 446 13.68 7.82 -19.80
N LEU A 447 14.56 7.72 -20.79
CA LEU A 447 14.19 7.38 -22.17
C LEU A 447 14.98 6.15 -22.63
N VAL A 448 14.33 5.00 -22.64
CA VAL A 448 14.98 3.71 -22.92
C VAL A 448 14.59 3.19 -24.30
N PHE A 449 15.59 2.88 -25.10
CA PHE A 449 15.46 2.19 -26.37
C PHE A 449 15.85 0.72 -26.17
N GLY A 450 14.88 -0.19 -26.20
CA GLY A 450 15.09 -1.63 -25.99
C GLY A 450 15.16 -2.41 -27.30
N ALA A 451 16.33 -2.93 -27.65
CA ALA A 451 16.50 -3.80 -28.82
C ALA A 451 15.88 -5.18 -28.56
N GLY A 452 15.02 -5.64 -29.46
CA GLY A 452 14.31 -6.92 -29.40
C GLY A 452 12.83 -6.82 -29.00
N GLY A 453 12.38 -5.66 -28.52
CA GLY A 453 11.05 -5.47 -27.96
C GLY A 453 9.93 -5.27 -28.98
N GLY A 454 10.24 -5.26 -30.28
CA GLY A 454 9.26 -5.01 -31.33
C GLY A 454 8.54 -3.68 -31.17
N GLY A 455 7.22 -3.75 -31.04
CA GLY A 455 6.33 -2.60 -30.94
C GLY A 455 6.10 -2.02 -29.57
N TYR A 456 6.80 -2.50 -28.57
CA TYR A 456 6.59 -2.05 -27.21
C TYR A 456 6.91 -0.55 -27.08
N ALA A 457 5.90 0.19 -26.60
CA ALA A 457 5.97 1.59 -26.21
C ALA A 457 5.19 1.75 -24.91
N GLY A 458 5.73 2.48 -23.95
CA GLY A 458 5.03 2.79 -22.71
C GLY A 458 5.78 3.81 -21.86
N ALA A 459 5.03 4.46 -20.98
CA ALA A 459 5.52 5.45 -20.04
C ALA A 459 4.63 5.53 -18.80
N ASN A 460 5.11 6.18 -17.74
CA ASN A 460 4.26 6.59 -16.62
C ASN A 460 3.78 8.04 -16.76
N SER A 461 2.71 8.40 -16.06
CA SER A 461 2.12 9.75 -16.05
C SER A 461 2.41 10.57 -14.78
N ASP A 462 3.20 10.04 -13.83
CA ASP A 462 3.49 10.67 -12.53
C ASP A 462 4.59 11.76 -12.60
N GLY A 463 4.90 12.25 -13.81
CA GLY A 463 6.15 12.87 -14.27
C GLY A 463 6.56 14.25 -13.72
N ASN A 464 5.96 14.77 -12.66
CA ASN A 464 6.35 16.08 -12.11
C ASN A 464 7.68 16.07 -11.35
N SER A 465 8.10 14.90 -10.86
CA SER A 465 9.40 14.74 -10.23
C SER A 465 10.26 13.65 -10.84
N CYS A 466 9.69 12.75 -11.63
CA CYS A 466 10.39 11.59 -12.16
C CYS A 466 9.49 10.77 -13.08
N GLY A 467 10.03 10.26 -14.18
CA GLY A 467 9.25 9.51 -15.16
C GLY A 467 10.08 8.57 -16.02
N TRP A 468 9.43 7.67 -16.74
CA TRP A 468 10.11 6.76 -17.67
C TRP A 468 9.31 6.62 -18.96
N ALA A 469 10.04 6.38 -20.04
CA ALA A 469 9.55 6.11 -21.38
C ALA A 469 10.40 4.98 -21.96
N VAL A 470 9.77 3.91 -22.44
CA VAL A 470 10.45 2.77 -23.06
C VAL A 470 9.87 2.58 -24.45
N VAL A 471 10.74 2.51 -25.45
CA VAL A 471 10.40 2.21 -26.86
C VAL A 471 11.31 1.12 -27.42
N SER A 472 10.90 0.44 -28.50
CA SER A 472 11.60 -0.76 -29.00
C SER A 472 11.86 -0.76 -30.51
N ASP A 473 12.04 -1.94 -31.13
CA ASP A 473 12.53 -2.11 -32.51
C ASP A 473 11.71 -1.36 -33.57
N TRP A 474 10.40 -1.19 -33.39
CA TRP A 474 9.59 -0.44 -34.36
C TRP A 474 9.94 1.06 -34.42
N VAL A 475 10.71 1.54 -33.43
CA VAL A 475 11.42 2.82 -33.43
C VAL A 475 12.86 2.66 -33.96
N LEU A 476 13.60 1.66 -33.46
CA LEU A 476 15.03 1.49 -33.76
C LEU A 476 15.30 1.15 -35.23
N GLU A 477 14.48 0.30 -35.86
CA GLU A 477 14.70 -0.09 -37.26
C GLU A 477 14.49 1.10 -38.20
N PRO A 478 13.40 1.88 -38.12
CA PRO A 478 13.21 2.97 -39.07
C PRO A 478 14.20 4.13 -38.87
N ILE A 479 14.62 4.43 -37.64
CA ILE A 479 15.61 5.51 -37.42
C ILE A 479 17.02 5.09 -37.84
N SER A 480 17.36 3.81 -37.77
CA SER A 480 18.69 3.29 -38.16
C SER A 480 18.77 2.80 -39.60
N GLY A 481 17.63 2.48 -40.23
CA GLY A 481 17.56 1.82 -41.52
C GLY A 481 17.97 0.34 -41.50
N VAL A 482 18.09 -0.29 -40.31
CA VAL A 482 18.56 -1.67 -40.16
C VAL A 482 17.54 -2.52 -39.39
N PRO A 483 17.10 -3.66 -39.96
CA PRO A 483 16.19 -4.56 -39.26
C PRO A 483 16.89 -5.32 -38.12
N ASN A 484 16.15 -5.63 -37.06
CA ASN A 484 16.60 -6.51 -35.99
C ASN A 484 16.46 -7.97 -36.42
N GLU A 485 17.57 -8.63 -36.76
CA GLU A 485 17.55 -10.01 -37.26
C GLU A 485 17.22 -11.07 -36.19
N TRP A 486 17.34 -10.73 -34.91
CA TRP A 486 17.05 -11.63 -33.80
C TRP A 486 15.85 -11.18 -32.95
N GLY A 487 15.42 -9.93 -33.08
CA GLY A 487 14.32 -9.30 -32.37
C GLY A 487 12.93 -9.60 -32.94
N ILE A 488 11.98 -8.69 -32.70
CA ILE A 488 10.67 -8.69 -33.37
C ILE A 488 10.67 -7.57 -34.43
N PRO A 489 11.12 -7.86 -35.66
CA PRO A 489 11.27 -6.84 -36.67
C PRO A 489 9.96 -6.21 -37.15
N CYS A 490 10.07 -5.06 -37.80
CA CYS A 490 8.93 -4.32 -38.36
C CYS A 490 8.06 -5.14 -39.33
N VAL A 491 8.60 -6.18 -39.95
CA VAL A 491 7.83 -7.09 -40.83
C VAL A 491 6.70 -7.82 -40.10
N TYR A 492 6.76 -7.92 -38.76
CA TYR A 492 5.68 -8.46 -37.93
C TYR A 492 4.61 -7.43 -37.57
N SER A 493 4.86 -6.14 -37.82
CA SER A 493 3.84 -5.10 -37.68
C SER A 493 2.87 -5.13 -38.86
N SER A 494 1.66 -4.60 -38.66
CA SER A 494 0.75 -4.26 -39.78
C SER A 494 1.23 -3.04 -40.59
N GLY A 495 2.44 -2.54 -40.31
CA GLY A 495 3.18 -1.56 -41.10
C GLY A 495 3.02 -0.12 -40.61
N TRP A 496 1.93 0.20 -39.89
CA TRP A 496 1.67 1.57 -39.44
C TRP A 496 2.69 2.06 -38.41
N GLN A 497 3.15 1.18 -37.51
CA GLN A 497 4.13 1.53 -36.46
C GLN A 497 5.54 1.82 -36.98
N CYS A 498 5.84 1.35 -38.19
CA CYS A 498 7.16 1.51 -38.79
C CYS A 498 7.19 2.54 -39.93
N GLY A 499 6.07 3.23 -40.17
CA GLY A 499 5.88 4.14 -41.30
C GLY A 499 5.61 5.59 -40.87
N GLY A 500 5.89 6.52 -41.78
CA GLY A 500 5.57 7.94 -41.60
C GLY A 500 6.25 8.55 -40.37
N GLY A 501 5.51 9.34 -39.61
CA GLY A 501 6.00 9.98 -38.39
C GLY A 501 6.07 9.05 -37.18
N VAL A 502 5.40 7.90 -37.21
CA VAL A 502 5.19 7.05 -36.02
C VAL A 502 6.50 6.64 -35.32
N PRO A 503 7.54 6.14 -36.01
CA PRO A 503 8.78 5.70 -35.34
C PRO A 503 9.47 6.82 -34.56
N LYS A 504 9.48 8.05 -35.10
CA LYS A 504 10.10 9.20 -34.44
C LYS A 504 9.15 9.92 -33.48
N GLY A 505 7.84 9.83 -33.70
CA GLY A 505 6.83 10.42 -32.83
C GLY A 505 6.62 9.63 -31.54
N THR A 506 6.74 8.30 -31.58
CA THR A 506 6.53 7.43 -30.42
C THR A 506 7.41 7.84 -29.22
N PRO A 507 8.76 7.88 -29.33
CA PRO A 507 9.61 8.33 -28.22
C PRO A 507 9.32 9.77 -27.76
N ALA A 508 8.89 10.67 -28.66
CA ALA A 508 8.51 12.02 -28.27
C ALA A 508 7.20 12.05 -27.47
N HIS A 509 6.22 11.22 -27.82
CA HIS A 509 4.98 11.04 -27.07
C HIS A 509 5.21 10.42 -25.70
N GLU A 510 5.92 9.29 -25.65
CA GLU A 510 6.19 8.59 -24.38
C GLU A 510 7.03 9.46 -23.43
N LEU A 511 7.98 10.24 -23.96
CA LEU A 511 8.73 11.19 -23.13
C LEU A 511 7.85 12.32 -22.59
N GLY A 512 6.83 12.75 -23.35
CA GLY A 512 5.84 13.70 -22.87
C GLY A 512 5.07 13.18 -21.64
N HIS A 513 4.71 11.90 -21.64
CA HIS A 513 4.15 11.23 -20.46
C HIS A 513 5.11 11.21 -19.28
N ALA A 514 6.38 10.89 -19.53
CA ALA A 514 7.42 10.91 -18.51
C ALA A 514 7.65 12.31 -17.90
N PHE A 515 7.25 13.39 -18.60
CA PHE A 515 7.22 14.75 -18.06
C PHE A 515 5.92 15.11 -17.33
N GLY A 516 4.91 14.24 -17.35
CA GLY A 516 3.63 14.41 -16.66
C GLY A 516 2.46 14.82 -17.57
N LEU A 517 2.63 14.87 -18.89
CA LEU A 517 1.53 15.21 -19.80
C LEU A 517 0.55 14.05 -19.97
N PRO A 518 -0.77 14.25 -19.76
CA PRO A 518 -1.78 13.24 -20.09
C PRO A 518 -2.20 13.32 -21.57
N HIS A 519 -3.00 12.34 -22.03
CA HIS A 519 -3.70 12.47 -23.31
C HIS A 519 -4.79 13.57 -23.22
N PRO A 520 -4.87 14.50 -24.17
CA PRO A 520 -5.86 15.58 -24.14
C PRO A 520 -7.25 15.16 -24.65
N GLY A 521 -7.39 13.98 -25.25
CA GLY A 521 -8.64 13.43 -25.79
C GLY A 521 -8.64 13.33 -27.33
N GLU A 522 -9.38 12.36 -27.87
CA GLU A 522 -9.36 11.97 -29.30
C GLU A 522 -9.56 13.12 -30.29
N GLN A 523 -10.33 14.14 -29.90
CA GLN A 523 -10.58 15.33 -30.74
C GLN A 523 -9.31 16.14 -31.08
N TYR A 524 -8.19 15.90 -30.39
CA TYR A 524 -6.93 16.60 -30.59
C TYR A 524 -5.88 15.79 -31.38
N ALA A 525 -6.27 14.68 -32.02
CA ALA A 525 -5.34 13.81 -32.77
C ALA A 525 -4.53 14.54 -33.86
N ASP A 526 -5.09 15.58 -34.49
CA ASP A 526 -4.37 16.36 -35.51
C ASP A 526 -3.58 17.56 -34.94
N GLN A 527 -3.66 17.79 -33.62
CA GLN A 527 -3.12 18.98 -32.97
C GLN A 527 -2.03 18.68 -31.94
N SER A 528 -2.19 17.58 -31.19
CA SER A 528 -1.30 17.21 -30.09
C SER A 528 -0.56 15.91 -30.37
N ILE A 529 0.77 15.94 -30.22
CA ILE A 529 1.60 14.74 -30.19
C ILE A 529 1.15 13.80 -29.08
N MET A 530 0.65 14.34 -27.97
CA MET A 530 0.16 13.59 -26.82
C MET A 530 -1.16 12.89 -27.09
N GLN A 531 -1.85 13.20 -28.20
CA GLN A 531 -3.01 12.41 -28.63
C GLN A 531 -2.65 11.43 -29.75
N TRP A 532 -1.88 11.88 -30.73
CA TRP A 532 -1.49 11.05 -31.86
C TRP A 532 -0.13 11.45 -32.40
N HIS A 533 0.83 10.55 -32.24
CA HIS A 533 2.22 10.77 -32.59
C HIS A 533 2.56 10.45 -34.05
N GLY A 534 1.64 9.85 -34.81
CA GLY A 534 1.91 9.43 -36.19
C GLY A 534 2.14 10.57 -37.19
N ASN A 535 1.72 11.79 -36.84
CA ASN A 535 1.90 13.00 -37.64
C ASN A 535 3.22 13.74 -37.33
N TYR A 536 4.10 13.17 -36.51
CA TYR A 536 5.41 13.75 -36.20
C TYR A 536 6.28 13.94 -37.47
N PRO A 537 7.06 15.03 -37.60
CA PRO A 537 7.19 16.16 -36.66
C PRO A 537 6.18 17.29 -36.88
N GLY A 538 5.18 17.10 -37.76
CA GLY A 538 4.22 18.13 -38.17
C GLY A 538 3.10 18.39 -37.15
N VAL A 539 2.88 17.48 -36.21
CA VAL A 539 2.00 17.69 -35.04
C VAL A 539 2.77 18.40 -33.92
N GLY A 540 2.09 19.27 -33.18
CA GLY A 540 2.69 20.07 -32.10
C GLY A 540 2.19 19.66 -30.72
N LEU A 541 2.18 20.63 -29.80
CA LEU A 541 1.57 20.53 -28.48
C LEU A 541 0.44 21.55 -28.34
N LEU A 542 -0.56 21.26 -27.53
CA LEU A 542 -1.62 22.21 -27.20
C LEU A 542 -1.08 23.34 -26.30
N PRO A 543 -1.70 24.53 -26.31
CA PRO A 543 -1.24 25.65 -25.49
C PRO A 543 -1.05 25.29 -24.00
N GLN A 544 -1.98 24.52 -23.41
CA GLN A 544 -1.88 24.10 -22.01
C GLN A 544 -0.77 23.06 -21.76
N GLU A 545 -0.44 22.22 -22.75
CA GLU A 545 0.67 21.26 -22.63
C GLU A 545 2.01 22.02 -22.69
N ILE A 546 2.10 23.05 -23.53
CA ILE A 546 3.26 23.94 -23.62
C ILE A 546 3.46 24.70 -22.30
N GLU A 547 2.38 25.25 -21.72
CA GLU A 547 2.44 25.96 -20.43
C GLU A 547 2.89 25.01 -19.31
N PHE A 548 2.30 23.82 -19.24
CA PHE A 548 2.71 22.79 -18.29
C PHE A 548 4.20 22.43 -18.42
N LEU A 549 4.69 22.22 -19.65
CA LEU A 549 6.12 21.91 -19.85
C LEU A 549 7.03 23.08 -19.49
N ARG A 550 6.62 24.34 -19.69
CA ARG A 550 7.42 25.50 -19.26
C ARG A 550 7.57 25.58 -17.75
N ASP A 551 6.53 25.20 -17.03
CA ASP A 551 6.53 25.17 -15.57
C ASP A 551 7.17 23.90 -15.00
N SER A 552 7.40 22.89 -15.85
CA SER A 552 8.07 21.65 -15.47
C SER A 552 9.52 21.91 -15.08
N PRO A 553 10.00 21.32 -13.97
CA PRO A 553 11.39 21.47 -13.54
C PRO A 553 12.39 20.90 -14.55
N PHE A 554 11.99 20.00 -15.45
CA PHE A 554 12.83 19.48 -16.53
C PHE A 554 13.17 20.54 -17.59
N PHE A 555 12.39 21.61 -17.72
CA PHE A 555 12.55 22.67 -18.74
C PHE A 555 12.92 24.03 -18.16
N ASN A 556 12.93 24.15 -16.83
CA ASN A 556 13.27 25.37 -16.11
C ASN A 556 14.81 25.49 -16.04
N LEU A 557 15.40 26.17 -17.05
CA LEU A 557 16.84 26.38 -17.21
C LEU A 557 17.34 27.70 -16.62
#